data_AF-A0A7S1ED01-F1
#
_entry.id   AF-A0A7S1ED01-F1
#
_cell.length_a   1.000
_cell.length_b   1.000
_cell.length_c   1.000
_cell.angle_alpha   90.00
_cell.angle_beta   90.00
_cell.angle_gamma   90.00
#
_symmetry.space_group_name_H-M   'P 1'
#
loop_
_entity.id
_entity.type
_entity.pdbx_description
1 polymer ?
#
loop_
_entity_poly.entity_id
_entity_poly.type
_entity_poly.pdbx_seq_one_letter_code
_entity_poly.pdbx_strand_id
1 'polypeptide(L)'
;EADVIITTPTVPYKALPVGKAYSITISNPSNFPDPSDVEYYEEPIIHATVITPVQYMGPIMELCKARRGDQTDMEYLEWDQVLIKYTLPLAEVVLDFYDGLKSASKGYASLDYTPAGYRQASVVKLNFMLNGAPVDALSCIVHRDHAEVTARRICERLKKALSRQQFEVAIQASVGVKIIARETMSAVRKNVLVKGGKTVGGGDVTRKKKLLEKQKEGKKKMKRVGNVELSQK
;
A
#
# COMPACT_ATOMS: atom_id res chain seq x y z
N GLU A 1 4.64 -1.71 -29.16
CA GLU A 1 4.71 -2.45 -27.89
C GLU A 1 3.54 -1.98 -27.03
N ALA A 2 2.78 -2.89 -26.44
CA ALA A 2 1.67 -2.52 -25.57
C ALA A 2 2.22 -2.34 -24.14
N ASP A 3 2.11 -1.13 -23.59
CA ASP A 3 2.36 -0.89 -22.17
C ASP A 3 1.24 -1.55 -21.36
N VAL A 4 1.55 -2.69 -20.75
CA VAL A 4 0.63 -3.42 -19.88
C VAL A 4 0.76 -2.87 -18.46
N ILE A 5 -0.29 -2.18 -18.01
CA ILE A 5 -0.36 -1.66 -16.64
C ILE A 5 -0.85 -2.79 -15.73
N ILE A 6 0.05 -3.31 -14.89
CA ILE A 6 -0.32 -4.27 -13.85
C ILE A 6 -0.88 -3.48 -12.67
N THR A 7 -2.21 -3.42 -12.57
CA THR A 7 -2.87 -2.84 -11.39
C THR A 7 -2.85 -3.82 -10.24
N THR A 8 -2.90 -3.30 -9.02
CA THR A 8 -3.01 -4.15 -7.84
C THR A 8 -4.34 -4.91 -7.90
N PRO A 9 -4.32 -6.25 -7.85
CA PRO A 9 -5.55 -7.03 -7.89
C PRO A 9 -6.45 -6.65 -6.71
N THR A 10 -7.74 -6.47 -7.00
CA THR A 10 -8.76 -6.13 -6.03
C THR A 10 -9.68 -7.32 -5.82
N VAL A 11 -10.18 -7.48 -4.60
CA VAL A 11 -11.18 -8.50 -4.25
C VAL A 11 -12.55 -7.84 -4.12
N PRO A 12 -13.64 -8.53 -4.49
CA PRO A 12 -14.98 -7.99 -4.32
C PRO A 12 -15.36 -8.01 -2.83
N TYR A 13 -15.55 -6.84 -2.24
CA TYR A 13 -16.15 -6.71 -0.91
C TYR A 13 -17.67 -6.61 -1.02
N LYS A 14 -18.38 -6.85 0.08
CA LYS A 14 -19.80 -6.52 0.19
C LYS A 14 -20.01 -5.47 1.27
N ALA A 15 -20.95 -4.57 1.05
CA ALA A 15 -21.42 -3.64 2.07
C ALA A 15 -22.92 -3.82 2.24
N LEU A 16 -23.40 -3.88 3.48
CA LEU A 16 -24.82 -3.82 3.79
C LEU A 16 -25.21 -2.37 4.11
N PRO A 17 -25.99 -1.69 3.26
CA PRO A 17 -26.42 -0.32 3.54
C PRO A 17 -27.43 -0.29 4.70
N VAL A 18 -27.42 0.80 5.46
CA VAL A 18 -28.35 1.00 6.58
C VAL A 18 -29.81 0.90 6.10
N GLY A 19 -30.57 0.01 6.76
CA GLY A 19 -32.00 -0.16 6.48
C GLY A 19 -32.33 -0.84 5.14
N LYS A 20 -31.36 -1.47 4.48
CA LYS A 20 -31.59 -2.28 3.26
C LYS A 20 -31.34 -3.76 3.51
N ALA A 21 -32.18 -4.60 2.90
CA ALA A 21 -32.07 -6.06 3.00
C ALA A 21 -31.05 -6.68 2.02
N TYR A 22 -30.43 -5.91 1.13
CA TYR A 22 -29.53 -6.42 0.11
C TYR A 22 -28.14 -5.78 0.21
N SER A 23 -27.11 -6.62 0.08
CA SER A 23 -25.71 -6.20 0.05
C SER A 23 -25.33 -5.62 -1.32
N ILE A 24 -24.52 -4.56 -1.33
CA ILE A 24 -23.90 -3.99 -2.53
C ILE A 24 -22.50 -4.59 -2.68
N THR A 25 -22.18 -5.10 -3.86
CA THR A 25 -20.82 -5.59 -4.17
C THR A 25 -19.92 -4.43 -4.59
N ILE A 26 -18.78 -4.30 -3.93
CA ILE A 26 -17.75 -3.30 -4.18
C ILE A 26 -16.57 -3.99 -4.87
N SER A 27 -16.48 -3.83 -6.18
CA SER A 27 -15.33 -4.32 -6.97
C SER A 27 -14.24 -3.26 -7.13
N ASN A 28 -14.59 -1.98 -7.07
CA ASN A 28 -13.65 -0.87 -7.21
C ASN A 28 -13.62 -0.05 -5.90
N PRO A 29 -12.43 0.24 -5.34
CA PRO A 29 -12.26 1.14 -4.19
C PRO A 29 -12.93 2.51 -4.36
N SER A 30 -13.06 3.03 -5.58
CA SER A 30 -13.77 4.28 -5.86
C SER A 30 -15.26 4.21 -5.51
N ASN A 31 -15.87 3.03 -5.63
CA ASN A 31 -17.28 2.79 -5.31
C ASN A 31 -17.50 2.40 -3.85
N PHE A 32 -16.49 2.56 -2.99
CA PHE A 32 -16.61 2.28 -1.57
C PHE A 32 -17.58 3.29 -0.94
N PRO A 33 -18.74 2.84 -0.41
CA PRO A 33 -19.74 3.70 0.19
C PRO A 33 -19.23 4.37 1.47
N ASP A 34 -19.80 5.53 1.81
CA ASP A 34 -19.47 6.22 3.06
C ASP A 34 -19.77 5.32 4.26
N PRO A 35 -18.87 5.21 5.26
CA PRO A 35 -19.11 4.45 6.47
C PRO A 35 -20.40 4.83 7.21
N SER A 36 -20.92 6.04 7.01
CA SER A 36 -22.17 6.53 7.62
C SER A 36 -23.41 5.86 7.04
N ASP A 37 -23.34 5.38 5.79
CA ASP A 37 -24.46 4.78 5.06
C ASP A 37 -24.45 3.24 5.13
N VAL A 38 -23.51 2.64 5.87
CA VAL A 38 -23.27 1.19 5.91
C VAL A 38 -23.34 0.67 7.34
N GLU A 39 -24.09 -0.41 7.55
CA GLU A 39 -24.12 -1.13 8.83
C GLU A 39 -22.85 -1.94 9.05
N TYR A 40 -22.47 -2.73 8.05
CA TYR A 40 -21.24 -3.50 8.07
C TYR A 40 -20.73 -3.85 6.68
N TYR A 41 -19.45 -4.16 6.63
CA TYR A 41 -18.76 -4.65 5.44
C TYR A 41 -18.43 -6.12 5.62
N GLU A 42 -18.43 -6.87 4.52
CA GLU A 42 -17.99 -8.26 4.47
C GLU A 42 -16.84 -8.41 3.47
N GLU A 43 -15.86 -9.21 3.86
CA GLU A 43 -14.74 -9.59 3.01
C GLU A 43 -14.87 -11.05 2.56
N PRO A 44 -14.38 -11.39 1.37
CA PRO A 44 -14.34 -12.77 0.90
C PRO A 44 -13.30 -13.58 1.68
N ILE A 45 -13.71 -14.77 2.11
CA ILE A 45 -12.88 -15.70 2.87
C ILE A 45 -12.55 -16.92 2.02
N ILE A 46 -11.39 -17.51 2.26
CA ILE A 46 -10.96 -18.78 1.67
C ILE A 46 -10.55 -19.78 2.75
N HIS A 47 -10.72 -21.06 2.42
CA HIS A 47 -10.01 -22.14 3.09
C HIS A 47 -8.74 -22.44 2.30
N ALA A 48 -7.61 -22.13 2.90
CA ALA A 48 -6.29 -22.39 2.38
C ALA A 48 -5.73 -23.69 2.94
N THR A 49 -5.20 -24.54 2.07
CA THR A 49 -4.48 -25.76 2.43
C THR A 49 -3.03 -25.58 2.03
N VAL A 50 -2.13 -25.63 3.00
CA VAL A 50 -0.68 -25.52 2.77
C VAL A 50 -0.03 -26.85 3.09
N ILE A 51 0.74 -27.38 2.13
CA ILE A 51 1.53 -28.61 2.33
C ILE A 51 3.00 -28.22 2.29
N THR A 52 3.76 -28.63 3.31
CA THR A 52 5.18 -28.25 3.45
C THR A 52 5.94 -29.24 4.33
N PRO A 53 7.26 -29.38 4.19
CA PRO A 53 8.08 -30.12 5.16
C PRO A 53 7.99 -29.52 6.58
N VAL A 54 8.01 -30.38 7.61
CA VAL A 54 7.83 -29.98 9.03
C VAL A 54 8.84 -28.89 9.46
N GLN A 55 10.07 -28.93 8.95
CA GLN A 55 11.11 -27.93 9.22
C GLN A 55 10.72 -26.48 8.86
N TYR A 56 9.77 -26.26 7.93
CA TYR A 56 9.33 -24.93 7.49
C TYR A 56 7.98 -24.52 8.10
N MET A 57 7.38 -25.36 8.94
CA MET A 57 6.07 -25.13 9.54
C MET A 57 6.01 -23.81 10.33
N GLY A 58 6.97 -23.57 11.22
CA GLY A 58 6.99 -22.38 12.09
C GLY A 58 6.89 -21.05 11.32
N PRO A 59 7.80 -20.78 10.37
CA PRO A 59 7.74 -19.58 9.53
C PRO A 59 6.41 -19.42 8.77
N ILE A 60 5.82 -20.53 8.31
CA ILE A 60 4.54 -20.51 7.57
C ILE A 60 3.38 -20.16 8.52
N MET A 61 3.37 -20.71 9.73
CA MET A 61 2.36 -20.37 10.74
C MET A 61 2.43 -18.89 11.13
N GLU A 62 3.63 -18.34 11.29
CA GLU A 62 3.82 -16.91 11.54
C GLU A 62 3.30 -16.05 10.38
N LEU A 63 3.57 -16.47 9.13
CA LEU A 63 3.04 -15.80 7.93
C LEU A 63 1.51 -15.81 7.92
N CYS A 64 0.87 -16.97 8.11
CA CYS A 64 -0.60 -17.07 8.15
C CYS A 64 -1.20 -16.22 9.27
N LYS A 65 -0.60 -16.23 10.46
CA LYS A 65 -1.04 -15.43 11.60
C LYS A 65 -0.94 -13.93 11.34
N ALA A 66 0.16 -13.48 10.70
CA ALA A 66 0.33 -12.08 10.30
C ALA A 66 -0.73 -11.62 9.28
N ARG A 67 -1.38 -12.55 8.59
CA ARG A 67 -2.44 -12.33 7.59
C ARG A 67 -3.85 -12.59 8.11
N ARG A 68 -4.04 -12.53 9.44
CA ARG A 68 -5.34 -12.76 10.10
C ARG A 68 -5.91 -14.16 9.81
N GLY A 69 -5.01 -15.14 9.66
CA GLY A 69 -5.38 -16.53 9.44
C GLY A 69 -5.76 -17.24 10.72
N ASP A 70 -6.93 -17.86 10.71
CA ASP A 70 -7.37 -18.78 11.76
C ASP A 70 -6.98 -20.21 11.36
N GLN A 71 -6.12 -20.85 12.16
CA GLN A 71 -5.77 -22.26 11.92
C GLN A 71 -7.00 -23.11 12.23
N THR A 72 -7.46 -23.88 11.24
CA THR A 72 -8.61 -24.78 11.41
C THR A 72 -8.16 -26.20 11.72
N ASP A 73 -7.07 -26.65 11.10
CA ASP A 73 -6.64 -28.04 11.19
C ASP A 73 -5.15 -28.19 10.88
N MET A 74 -4.55 -29.28 11.36
CA MET A 74 -3.17 -29.65 11.09
C MET A 74 -3.01 -31.17 11.13
N GLU A 75 -2.49 -31.73 10.05
CA GLU A 75 -2.28 -33.17 9.86
C GLU A 75 -0.82 -33.43 9.49
N TYR A 76 -0.16 -34.34 10.21
CA TYR A 76 1.16 -34.84 9.82
C TYR A 76 0.99 -35.95 8.79
N LEU A 77 1.61 -35.77 7.63
CA LEU A 77 1.63 -36.73 6.53
C LEU A 77 2.88 -37.62 6.63
N GLU A 78 2.93 -38.64 5.78
CA GLU A 78 4.13 -39.45 5.60
C GLU A 78 5.29 -38.61 5.01
N TRP A 79 6.54 -39.05 5.24
CA TRP A 79 7.75 -38.41 4.74
C TRP A 79 8.04 -36.99 5.27
N ASP A 80 7.79 -36.74 6.56
CA ASP A 80 8.12 -35.49 7.24
C ASP A 80 7.45 -34.24 6.61
N GLN A 81 6.26 -34.46 6.05
CA GLN A 81 5.39 -33.40 5.55
C GLN A 81 4.26 -33.10 6.53
N VAL A 82 3.82 -31.84 6.53
CA VAL A 82 2.65 -31.39 7.28
C VAL A 82 1.69 -30.70 6.34
N LEU A 83 0.41 -31.01 6.50
CA LEU A 83 -0.70 -30.33 5.88
C LEU A 83 -1.35 -29.42 6.91
N ILE A 84 -1.49 -28.14 6.60
CA ILE A 84 -2.06 -27.15 7.51
C ILE A 84 -3.22 -26.46 6.80
N LYS A 85 -4.39 -26.46 7.43
CA LYS A 85 -5.59 -25.80 6.93
C LYS A 85 -5.80 -24.49 7.69
N TYR A 86 -6.01 -23.42 6.94
CA TYR A 86 -6.27 -22.08 7.46
C TYR A 86 -7.52 -21.49 6.83
N THR A 87 -8.24 -20.69 7.61
CA THR A 87 -9.25 -19.78 7.08
C THR A 87 -8.63 -18.40 6.99
N LEU A 88 -8.55 -17.85 5.78
CA LEU A 88 -7.85 -16.60 5.49
C LEU A 88 -8.75 -15.63 4.70
N PRO A 89 -8.63 -14.31 4.92
CA PRO A 89 -9.19 -13.31 4.03
C PRO A 89 -8.50 -13.36 2.65
N LEU A 90 -9.28 -13.42 1.57
CA LEU A 90 -8.74 -13.48 0.21
C LEU A 90 -7.87 -12.25 -0.11
N ALA A 91 -8.25 -11.08 0.43
CA ALA A 91 -7.50 -9.83 0.26
C ALA A 91 -6.04 -9.93 0.70
N GLU A 92 -5.76 -10.69 1.76
CA GLU A 92 -4.41 -10.84 2.30
C GLU A 92 -3.57 -11.83 1.49
N VAL A 93 -4.21 -12.81 0.85
CA VAL A 93 -3.55 -13.84 0.04
C VAL A 93 -3.18 -13.32 -1.34
N VAL A 94 -4.02 -12.47 -1.91
CA VAL A 94 -3.79 -11.85 -3.22
C VAL A 94 -2.56 -10.91 -3.22
N LEU A 95 -2.14 -10.41 -2.05
CA LEU A 95 -1.06 -9.42 -1.90
C LEU A 95 0.20 -10.01 -1.24
N ASP A 96 1.19 -10.36 -2.06
CA ASP A 96 2.54 -10.83 -1.65
C ASP A 96 2.56 -12.13 -0.81
N PHE A 97 1.43 -12.83 -0.63
CA PHE A 97 1.39 -14.05 0.19
C PHE A 97 2.18 -15.19 -0.44
N TYR A 98 2.01 -15.40 -1.75
CA TYR A 98 2.66 -16.48 -2.47
C TYR A 98 4.19 -16.33 -2.48
N ASP A 99 4.68 -15.11 -2.64
CA ASP A 99 6.11 -14.80 -2.56
C ASP A 99 6.65 -14.99 -1.13
N GLY A 100 5.89 -14.55 -0.13
CA GLY A 100 6.19 -14.79 1.28
C GLY A 100 6.25 -16.28 1.61
N LEU A 101 5.30 -17.06 1.11
CA LEU A 101 5.22 -18.50 1.32
C LEU A 101 6.44 -19.22 0.71
N LYS A 102 6.76 -18.90 -0.55
CA LYS A 102 7.96 -19.44 -1.22
C LYS A 102 9.24 -19.06 -0.50
N SER A 103 9.35 -17.83 -0.01
CA SER A 103 10.52 -17.37 0.74
C SER A 103 10.67 -18.12 2.06
N ALA A 104 9.59 -18.24 2.83
CA ALA A 104 9.55 -18.93 4.12
C ALA A 104 9.87 -20.43 4.00
N SER A 105 9.46 -21.06 2.89
CA SER A 105 9.63 -22.49 2.66
C SER A 105 10.80 -22.85 1.75
N LYS A 106 11.63 -21.89 1.30
CA LYS A 106 12.61 -22.08 0.22
C LYS A 106 12.03 -22.73 -1.05
N GLY A 107 10.74 -22.49 -1.33
CA GLY A 107 10.01 -23.06 -2.47
C GLY A 107 9.40 -24.45 -2.26
N TYR A 108 9.56 -25.07 -1.08
CA TYR A 108 9.00 -26.39 -0.78
C TYR A 108 7.51 -26.41 -0.39
N ALA A 109 6.89 -25.25 -0.14
CA ALA A 109 5.47 -25.18 0.22
C ALA A 109 4.58 -25.06 -1.04
N SER A 110 3.49 -25.82 -1.05
CA SER A 110 2.38 -25.64 -1.97
C SER A 110 1.18 -25.04 -1.24
N LEU A 111 0.37 -24.28 -1.97
CA LEU A 111 -0.86 -23.66 -1.49
C LEU A 111 -1.98 -24.03 -2.46
N ASP A 112 -3.04 -24.61 -1.92
CA ASP A 112 -4.33 -24.73 -2.56
C ASP A 112 -5.36 -23.90 -1.79
N TYR A 113 -6.39 -23.38 -2.46
CA TYR A 113 -7.46 -22.68 -1.76
C TYR A 113 -8.83 -22.88 -2.39
N THR A 114 -9.84 -22.88 -1.52
CA THR A 114 -11.24 -22.94 -1.92
C THR A 114 -12.02 -21.75 -1.35
N PRO A 115 -12.97 -21.16 -2.10
CA PRO A 115 -13.83 -20.10 -1.58
C PRO A 115 -14.66 -20.58 -0.39
N ALA A 116 -14.69 -19.80 0.68
CA ALA A 116 -15.35 -20.11 1.95
C ALA A 116 -16.46 -19.10 2.32
N GLY A 117 -16.98 -18.38 1.32
CA GLY A 117 -18.03 -17.38 1.50
C GLY A 117 -17.50 -16.01 1.95
N TYR A 118 -18.31 -15.31 2.73
CA TYR A 118 -18.06 -13.94 3.19
C TYR A 118 -18.13 -13.87 4.71
N ARG A 119 -17.33 -12.99 5.30
CA ARG A 119 -17.31 -12.74 6.74
C ARG A 119 -17.29 -11.24 7.00
N GLN A 120 -18.02 -10.80 8.01
CA GLN A 120 -18.01 -9.42 8.47
C GLN A 120 -16.59 -9.00 8.88
N ALA A 121 -16.15 -7.82 8.40
CA ALA A 121 -14.80 -7.33 8.63
C ALA A 121 -14.77 -5.80 8.80
N SER A 122 -13.82 -5.32 9.62
CA SER A 122 -13.60 -3.88 9.80
C SER A 122 -12.64 -3.37 8.73
N VAL A 123 -13.20 -2.99 7.58
CA VAL A 123 -12.40 -2.48 6.44
C VAL A 123 -12.53 -0.97 6.29
N VAL A 124 -11.48 -0.36 5.76
CA VAL A 124 -11.40 1.06 5.46
C VAL A 124 -10.82 1.29 4.08
N LYS A 125 -11.29 2.34 3.40
CA LYS A 125 -10.69 2.83 2.16
C LYS A 125 -9.45 3.66 2.48
N LEU A 126 -8.29 3.23 1.95
CA LEU A 126 -7.08 4.03 1.87
C LEU A 126 -7.09 4.87 0.59
N ASN A 127 -6.94 6.17 0.76
CA ASN A 127 -6.77 7.13 -0.32
C ASN A 127 -5.32 7.61 -0.34
N PHE A 128 -4.76 7.81 -1.53
CA PHE A 128 -3.43 8.39 -1.69
C PHE A 128 -3.51 9.76 -2.34
N MET A 129 -2.62 10.65 -1.94
CA MET A 129 -2.54 12.02 -2.46
C MET A 129 -1.09 12.42 -2.70
N LEU A 130 -0.86 13.11 -3.81
CA LEU A 130 0.43 13.72 -4.16
C LEU A 130 0.26 15.24 -4.16
N ASN A 131 0.99 15.93 -3.29
CA ASN A 131 0.85 17.39 -3.09
C ASN A 131 -0.59 17.87 -2.84
N GLY A 132 -1.42 17.02 -2.25
CA GLY A 132 -2.84 17.30 -1.99
C GLY A 132 -3.79 16.96 -3.13
N ALA A 133 -3.28 16.57 -4.30
CA ALA A 133 -4.10 16.01 -5.37
C ALA A 133 -4.35 14.52 -5.12
N PRO A 134 -5.62 14.05 -5.08
CA PRO A 134 -5.93 12.64 -4.90
C PRO A 134 -5.49 11.82 -6.13
N VAL A 135 -5.05 10.59 -5.87
CA VAL A 135 -4.67 9.62 -6.90
C VAL A 135 -5.53 8.37 -6.72
N ASP A 136 -6.68 8.37 -7.38
CA ASP A 136 -7.68 7.30 -7.24
C ASP A 136 -7.15 5.93 -7.65
N ALA A 137 -6.26 5.88 -8.65
CA ALA A 137 -5.65 4.65 -9.17
C ALA A 137 -4.85 3.86 -8.12
N LEU A 138 -4.42 4.51 -7.03
CA LEU A 138 -3.67 3.88 -5.95
C LEU A 138 -4.55 3.55 -4.73
N SER A 139 -5.82 3.95 -4.76
CA SER A 139 -6.72 3.72 -3.64
C SER A 139 -6.98 2.23 -3.47
N CYS A 140 -7.01 1.75 -2.22
CA CYS A 140 -7.23 0.34 -1.91
C CYS A 140 -8.08 0.17 -0.66
N ILE A 141 -8.70 -0.99 -0.52
CA ILE A 141 -9.49 -1.37 0.66
C ILE A 141 -8.64 -2.30 1.49
N VAL A 142 -8.50 -2.00 2.78
CA VAL A 142 -7.67 -2.76 3.71
C VAL A 142 -8.39 -2.93 5.04
N HIS A 143 -7.96 -3.93 5.82
CA HIS A 143 -8.41 -4.05 7.20
C HIS A 143 -7.89 -2.87 8.05
N ARG A 144 -8.71 -2.40 8.98
CA ARG A 144 -8.43 -1.21 9.81
C ARG A 144 -7.10 -1.31 10.56
N ASP A 145 -6.80 -2.47 11.13
CA ASP A 145 -5.58 -2.70 11.91
C ASP A 145 -4.30 -2.65 11.06
N HIS A 146 -4.40 -3.00 9.78
CA HIS A 146 -3.27 -2.98 8.85
C HIS A 146 -3.19 -1.68 8.03
N ALA A 147 -4.12 -0.75 8.22
CA ALA A 147 -4.22 0.46 7.42
C ALA A 147 -2.96 1.33 7.52
N GLU A 148 -2.44 1.56 8.73
CA GLU A 148 -1.26 2.39 8.94
C GLU A 148 0.02 1.77 8.39
N VAL A 149 0.24 0.49 8.66
CA VAL A 149 1.42 -0.25 8.18
C VAL A 149 1.43 -0.29 6.64
N THR A 150 0.27 -0.60 6.04
CA THR A 150 0.13 -0.68 4.58
C THR A 150 0.32 0.68 3.93
N ALA A 151 -0.27 1.73 4.51
CA ALA A 151 -0.12 3.09 4.02
C ALA A 151 1.34 3.56 4.03
N ARG A 152 2.07 3.36 5.13
CA ARG A 152 3.50 3.69 5.21
C ARG A 152 4.31 2.93 4.17
N ARG A 153 4.09 1.62 4.05
CA ARG A 153 4.76 0.76 3.06
C ARG A 153 4.54 1.27 1.63
N ILE A 154 3.31 1.62 1.27
CA ILE A 154 2.99 2.14 -0.07
C ILE A 154 3.62 3.53 -0.27
N CYS A 155 3.54 4.43 0.71
CA CYS A 155 4.19 5.75 0.63
C CYS A 155 5.71 5.64 0.44
N GLU A 156 6.37 4.71 1.13
CA GLU A 156 7.81 4.45 0.96
C GLU A 156 8.14 3.88 -0.42
N ARG A 157 7.34 2.95 -0.93
CA ARG A 157 7.50 2.41 -2.29
C ARG A 157 7.34 3.50 -3.34
N LEU A 158 6.33 4.36 -3.20
CA LEU A 158 6.10 5.50 -4.09
C LEU A 158 7.27 6.48 -4.05
N LYS A 159 7.81 6.77 -2.86
CA LYS A 159 9.00 7.62 -2.69
C LYS A 159 10.22 7.09 -3.43
N LYS A 160 10.39 5.77 -3.49
CA LYS A 160 11.50 5.10 -4.20
C LYS A 160 11.25 5.03 -5.72
N ALA A 161 10.01 4.86 -6.15
CA ALA A 161 9.64 4.77 -7.56
C ALA A 161 9.63 6.14 -8.27
N LEU A 162 9.21 7.20 -7.55
CA LEU A 162 9.13 8.55 -8.11
C LEU A 162 10.51 9.17 -8.28
N SER A 163 10.70 9.89 -9.39
CA SER A 163 11.89 10.69 -9.63
C SER A 163 11.86 11.99 -8.80
N ARG A 164 13.02 12.40 -8.28
CA ARG A 164 13.12 13.63 -7.48
C ARG A 164 12.86 14.85 -8.36
N GLN A 165 11.96 15.71 -7.90
CA GLN A 165 11.58 16.95 -8.59
C GLN A 165 12.40 18.16 -8.11
N GLN A 166 12.32 19.28 -8.83
CA GLN A 166 12.94 20.56 -8.41
C GLN A 166 12.26 21.18 -7.18
N PHE A 167 11.08 20.69 -6.81
CA PHE A 167 10.31 21.06 -5.63
C PHE A 167 10.07 19.84 -4.73
N GLU A 168 9.66 20.12 -3.50
CA GLU A 168 9.36 19.07 -2.52
C GLU A 168 8.02 18.44 -2.85
N VAL A 169 7.99 17.10 -2.93
CA VAL A 169 6.78 16.34 -3.19
C VAL A 169 6.32 15.68 -1.90
N ALA A 170 5.11 15.99 -1.47
CA ALA A 170 4.47 15.36 -0.33
C ALA A 170 3.61 14.19 -0.82
N ILE A 171 3.94 12.98 -0.37
CA ILE A 171 3.17 11.77 -0.59
C ILE A 171 2.38 11.52 0.69
N GLN A 172 1.07 11.41 0.60
CA GLN A 172 0.19 11.27 1.76
C GLN A 172 -0.76 10.11 1.53
N ALA A 173 -1.09 9.41 2.61
CA ALA A 173 -2.17 8.44 2.65
C ALA A 173 -3.18 8.85 3.72
N SER A 174 -4.46 8.75 3.39
CA SER A 174 -5.55 9.09 4.30
C SER A 174 -6.62 8.00 4.35
N VAL A 175 -7.31 7.94 5.48
CA VAL A 175 -8.57 7.22 5.65
C VAL A 175 -9.64 8.29 5.85
N GLY A 176 -10.52 8.44 4.86
CA GLY A 176 -11.40 9.61 4.77
C GLY A 176 -10.57 10.91 4.80
N VAL A 177 -10.87 11.77 5.78
CA VAL A 177 -10.20 13.07 5.98
C VAL A 177 -8.88 12.96 6.76
N LYS A 178 -8.71 11.90 7.55
CA LYS A 178 -7.55 11.75 8.44
C LYS A 178 -6.33 11.24 7.68
N ILE A 179 -5.25 12.01 7.67
CA ILE A 179 -3.95 11.57 7.17
C ILE A 179 -3.34 10.60 8.19
N ILE A 180 -3.01 9.39 7.74
CA ILE A 180 -2.44 8.33 8.58
C ILE A 180 -0.95 8.09 8.31
N ALA A 181 -0.48 8.41 7.11
CA ALA A 181 0.92 8.31 6.74
C ALA A 181 1.30 9.47 5.81
N ARG A 182 2.54 9.96 5.96
CA ARG A 182 3.10 11.02 5.13
C ARG A 182 4.58 10.77 4.90
N GLU A 183 4.97 10.78 3.64
CA GLU A 183 6.36 10.77 3.21
C GLU A 183 6.67 12.03 2.40
N THR A 184 7.87 12.57 2.59
CA THR A 184 8.32 13.77 1.89
C THR A 184 9.53 13.44 1.04
N MET A 185 9.42 13.65 -0.27
CA MET A 185 10.54 13.61 -1.20
C MET A 185 11.22 14.98 -1.24
N SER A 186 12.51 14.99 -0.91
CA SER A 186 13.31 16.21 -0.92
C SER A 186 13.62 16.67 -2.34
N ALA A 187 13.44 17.97 -2.55
CA ALA A 187 13.70 18.65 -3.80
C ALA A 187 15.18 18.55 -4.21
N VAL A 188 15.43 18.35 -5.51
CA VAL A 188 16.76 18.54 -6.09
C VAL A 188 17.23 19.97 -5.82
N ARG A 189 18.44 20.11 -5.29
CA ARG A 189 19.00 21.41 -4.94
C ARG A 189 20.30 21.63 -5.70
N LYS A 190 20.25 22.56 -6.66
CA LYS A 190 21.46 23.17 -7.20
C LYS A 190 22.13 24.02 -6.13
N ASN A 191 23.45 23.88 -5.97
CA ASN A 191 24.22 24.76 -5.09
C ASN A 191 24.36 26.15 -5.75
N VAL A 192 23.41 27.04 -5.47
CA VAL A 192 23.38 28.41 -6.04
C VAL A 192 24.52 29.30 -5.56
N LEU A 193 25.26 28.86 -4.54
CA LEU A 193 26.40 29.59 -3.98
C LEU A 193 27.71 29.27 -4.68
N VAL A 194 27.72 28.34 -5.63
CA VAL A 194 28.91 28.00 -6.42
C VAL A 194 28.66 28.40 -7.87
N LYS A 195 29.47 29.32 -8.39
CA LYS A 195 29.44 29.73 -9.80
C LYS A 195 30.83 29.49 -10.39
N GLY A 196 30.96 28.51 -11.29
CA GLY A 196 32.23 28.17 -11.95
C GLY A 196 33.32 27.69 -10.98
N GLY A 197 32.98 26.90 -9.97
CA GLY A 197 33.94 26.36 -8.98
C GLY A 197 34.33 27.31 -7.85
N LYS A 198 33.92 28.59 -7.89
CA LYS A 198 34.17 29.57 -6.84
C LYS A 198 32.93 29.85 -5.99
N THR A 199 33.13 29.99 -4.67
CA THR A 199 32.06 30.37 -3.73
C THR A 199 31.67 31.83 -3.95
N VAL A 200 30.39 32.08 -4.24
CA VAL A 200 29.83 33.42 -4.43
C VAL A 200 29.59 34.06 -3.07
N GLY A 201 30.18 35.23 -2.84
CA GLY A 201 29.99 36.00 -1.60
C GLY A 201 30.85 35.51 -0.44
N GLY A 202 32.15 35.34 -0.65
CA GLY A 202 33.15 34.96 0.38
C GLY A 202 33.27 35.92 1.59
N GLY A 203 32.36 36.89 1.72
CA GLY A 203 32.22 37.80 2.86
C GLY A 203 30.88 38.57 2.82
N ASP A 204 30.30 38.77 1.63
CA ASP A 204 29.00 39.45 1.47
C ASP A 204 27.81 38.50 1.71
N VAL A 205 27.29 38.53 2.94
CA VAL A 205 26.10 37.79 3.38
C VAL A 205 24.85 38.21 2.61
N THR A 206 24.76 39.46 2.14
CA THR A 206 23.56 39.97 1.45
C THR A 206 23.37 39.30 0.10
N ARG A 207 24.44 39.10 -0.67
CA ARG A 207 24.40 38.40 -1.97
C ARG A 207 24.05 36.92 -1.81
N LYS A 208 24.58 36.27 -0.77
CA LYS A 208 24.22 34.89 -0.40
C LYS A 208 22.71 34.76 -0.11
N LYS A 209 22.17 35.66 0.71
CA LYS A 209 20.73 35.70 1.05
C LYS A 209 19.86 35.91 -0.18
N LYS A 210 20.19 36.88 -1.05
CA LYS A 210 19.43 37.16 -2.29
C LYS A 210 19.32 35.94 -3.21
N LEU A 211 20.40 35.18 -3.38
CA LEU A 211 20.39 33.98 -4.22
C LEU A 211 19.55 32.85 -3.62
N LEU A 212 19.60 32.67 -2.30
CA LEU A 212 18.80 31.68 -1.59
C LEU A 212 17.31 32.01 -1.60
N GLU A 213 16.94 33.29 -1.41
CA GLU A 213 15.55 33.75 -1.52
C GLU A 213 15.00 33.52 -2.94
N LYS A 214 15.75 33.89 -3.99
CA LYS A 214 15.36 33.63 -5.37
C LYS A 214 15.16 32.13 -5.66
N GLN A 215 16.01 31.27 -5.11
CA GLN A 215 15.84 29.81 -5.22
C GLN A 215 14.57 29.34 -4.49
N LYS A 216 14.30 29.85 -3.29
CA LYS A 216 13.15 29.50 -2.46
C LYS A 216 11.83 29.90 -3.12
N GLU A 217 11.75 31.13 -3.64
CA GLU A 217 10.58 31.62 -4.37
C GLU A 217 10.32 30.82 -5.65
N GLY A 218 11.38 30.55 -6.43
CA GLY A 218 11.29 29.70 -7.61
C GLY A 218 10.72 28.32 -7.29
N LYS A 219 11.22 27.66 -6.23
CA LYS A 219 10.70 26.38 -5.76
C LYS A 219 9.25 26.46 -5.27
N LYS A 220 8.86 27.53 -4.58
CA LYS A 220 7.47 27.76 -4.14
C LYS A 220 6.51 27.97 -5.32
N LYS A 221 6.98 28.62 -6.39
CA LYS A 221 6.21 28.76 -7.64
C LYS A 221 6.07 27.43 -8.35
N MET A 222 7.17 26.68 -8.48
CA MET A 222 7.16 25.33 -9.08
C MET A 222 6.27 24.37 -8.31
N LYS A 223 6.23 24.41 -6.97
CA LYS A 223 5.35 23.56 -6.16
C LYS A 223 3.85 23.84 -6.38
N ARG A 224 3.48 25.09 -6.66
CA ARG A 224 2.07 25.47 -6.88
C ARG A 224 1.54 25.05 -8.25
N VAL A 225 2.40 25.05 -9.26
CA VAL A 225 2.04 24.74 -10.65
C VAL A 225 2.38 23.29 -11.02
N GLY A 226 3.36 22.70 -10.34
CA GLY A 226 3.89 21.38 -10.63
C GLY A 226 2.93 20.29 -10.18
N ASN A 227 2.23 19.71 -11.16
CA ASN A 227 1.59 18.42 -10.99
C ASN A 227 2.67 17.32 -11.05
N VAL A 228 2.58 16.34 -10.16
CA VAL A 228 3.49 15.18 -10.19
C VAL A 228 2.74 14.07 -10.89
N GLU A 229 3.04 13.88 -12.16
CA GLU A 229 2.53 12.73 -12.90
C GLU A 229 3.29 11.48 -12.46
N LEU A 230 2.53 10.44 -12.12
CA LEU A 230 3.09 9.11 -11.93
C LEU A 230 3.62 8.64 -13.28
N SER A 231 4.94 8.51 -13.38
CA SER A 231 5.58 7.90 -14.55
C SER A 231 4.99 6.50 -14.73
N GLN A 232 4.37 6.25 -15.88
CA GLN A 232 3.62 5.03 -16.20
C GLN A 232 4.53 3.80 -16.49
N LYS A 233 5.75 3.78 -15.93
CA LYS A 233 6.73 2.70 -16.13
C LYS A 233 6.73 1.72 -14.97
#